data_AF-A0A412IRJ8-F1
#
_entry.id   AF-A0A412IRJ8-F1
#
_cell.length_a   1.000
_cell.length_b   1.000
_cell.length_c   1.000
_cell.angle_alpha   90.00
_cell.angle_beta   90.00
_cell.angle_gamma   90.00
#
_symmetry.space_group_name_H-M   'P 1'
#
loop_
_entity.id
_entity.type
_entity.pdbx_description
1 polymer ?
#
loop_
_entity_poly.entity_id
_entity_poly.type
_entity_poly.pdbx_seq_one_letter_code
_entity_poly.pdbx_strand_id
1 'polypeptide(L)'
;MAAKIMIDAGHGGYDNGASYEGRLEKNDNLNLALALGDELERRGYDVEYTRTTDVYDSPARKAQIGNERGVDYFISLHRNSSPEPNGYNGVQTLVYDKSGIKYELAQNINNELEKLGFRNINVEERPGLAVLRRTQMPAVLVETGFINNDYDNYLYDYNFEAIASAIADAVEETI
;
A
#
# COMPACT_ATOMS: atom_id res chain seq x y z
N MET A 1 12.06 19.66 8.91
CA MET A 1 11.93 18.35 9.58
C MET A 1 11.66 17.34 8.50
N ALA A 2 12.10 16.08 8.66
CA ALA A 2 11.74 15.04 7.72
C ALA A 2 10.22 14.85 7.69
N ALA A 3 9.65 14.53 6.53
CA ALA A 3 8.23 14.23 6.43
C ALA A 3 7.90 12.97 7.24
N LYS A 4 6.75 13.00 7.92
CA LYS A 4 6.24 11.87 8.69
C LYS A 4 5.24 11.07 7.87
N ILE A 5 5.49 9.78 7.70
CA ILE A 5 4.71 8.90 6.82
C ILE A 5 4.04 7.82 7.66
N MET A 6 2.73 7.69 7.56
CA MET A 6 1.99 6.54 8.09
C MET A 6 2.01 5.41 7.06
N ILE A 7 2.47 4.24 7.48
CA ILE A 7 2.35 3.00 6.72
C ILE A 7 1.23 2.16 7.33
N ASP A 8 0.20 1.90 6.54
CA ASP A 8 -0.90 1.05 6.92
C ASP A 8 -0.80 -0.32 6.26
N ALA A 9 -0.64 -1.36 7.08
CA ALA A 9 -0.79 -2.74 6.61
C ALA A 9 -2.29 -3.09 6.57
N GLY A 10 -2.87 -3.21 5.37
CA GLY A 10 -4.26 -3.61 5.14
C GLY A 10 -4.67 -4.86 5.94
N HIS A 11 -5.95 -4.94 6.32
CA HIS A 11 -6.51 -6.06 7.10
C HIS A 11 -5.83 -6.29 8.46
N GLY A 12 -5.84 -7.52 8.97
CA GLY A 12 -5.17 -7.94 10.22
C GLY A 12 -6.11 -8.65 11.20
N GLY A 13 -5.54 -9.44 12.12
CA GLY A 13 -6.27 -10.20 13.11
C GLY A 13 -7.21 -11.22 12.46
N TYR A 14 -8.51 -11.12 12.77
CA TYR A 14 -9.53 -12.01 12.19
C TYR A 14 -9.84 -11.71 10.72
N ASP A 15 -9.51 -10.51 10.24
CA ASP A 15 -9.71 -10.12 8.85
C ASP A 15 -8.48 -10.55 8.05
N ASN A 16 -8.64 -11.62 7.26
CA ASN A 16 -7.56 -12.15 6.44
C ASN A 16 -7.32 -11.35 5.16
N GLY A 17 -8.25 -10.48 4.78
CA GLY A 17 -8.33 -9.95 3.42
C GLY A 17 -8.60 -11.05 2.40
N ALA A 18 -8.17 -10.83 1.17
CA ALA A 18 -8.19 -11.83 0.13
C ALA A 18 -7.24 -12.99 0.47
N SER A 19 -7.54 -14.17 -0.07
CA SER A 19 -6.75 -15.39 0.17
C SER A 19 -6.69 -16.25 -1.08
N TYR A 20 -5.55 -16.90 -1.30
CA TYR A 20 -5.36 -17.80 -2.42
C TYR A 20 -4.38 -18.90 -2.04
N GLU A 21 -4.77 -20.16 -2.18
CA GLU A 21 -3.94 -21.34 -1.87
C GLU A 21 -3.24 -21.31 -0.50
N GLY A 22 -3.91 -20.74 0.52
CA GLY A 22 -3.36 -20.61 1.88
C GLY A 22 -2.53 -19.35 2.13
N ARG A 23 -2.19 -18.57 1.09
CA ARG A 23 -1.66 -17.21 1.21
C ARG A 23 -2.76 -16.27 1.69
N LEU A 24 -2.44 -15.39 2.63
CA LEU A 24 -3.38 -14.43 3.22
C LEU A 24 -2.86 -13.01 2.98
N GLU A 25 -3.71 -12.15 2.44
CA GLU A 25 -3.37 -10.76 2.14
C GLU A 25 -2.86 -10.01 3.37
N LYS A 26 -3.46 -10.21 4.55
CA LYS A 26 -3.02 -9.55 5.78
C LYS A 26 -1.54 -9.78 6.12
N ASN A 27 -0.98 -10.93 5.72
CA ASN A 27 0.40 -11.30 6.00
C ASN A 27 1.35 -10.63 5.00
N ASP A 28 1.00 -10.65 3.70
CA ASP A 28 1.74 -9.91 2.67
C ASP A 28 1.78 -8.41 3.02
N ASN A 29 0.64 -7.83 3.35
CA ASN A 29 0.55 -6.42 3.69
C ASN A 29 1.39 -6.06 4.93
N LEU A 30 1.42 -6.93 5.96
CA LEU A 30 2.23 -6.68 7.15
C LEU A 30 3.71 -6.76 6.84
N ASN A 31 4.14 -7.81 6.14
CA ASN A 31 5.54 -8.01 5.82
C ASN A 31 6.06 -6.86 4.96
N LEU A 32 5.32 -6.46 3.92
CA LEU A 32 5.72 -5.35 3.06
C LEU A 32 5.68 -4.00 3.80
N ALA A 33 4.71 -3.77 4.69
CA ALA A 33 4.66 -2.55 5.48
C ALA A 33 5.92 -2.37 6.34
N LEU A 34 6.36 -3.44 7.01
CA LEU A 34 7.59 -3.42 7.80
C LEU A 34 8.83 -3.18 6.93
N ALA A 35 8.94 -3.87 5.79
CA ALA A 35 10.06 -3.69 4.87
C ALA A 35 10.12 -2.27 4.27
N LEU A 36 8.97 -1.73 3.86
CA LEU A 36 8.86 -0.36 3.35
C LEU A 36 9.23 0.66 4.44
N GLY A 37 8.78 0.44 5.67
CA GLY A 37 9.07 1.35 6.77
C GLY A 37 10.55 1.36 7.14
N ASP A 38 11.18 0.18 7.23
CA ASP A 38 12.64 0.08 7.42
C ASP A 38 13.40 0.82 6.31
N GLU A 39 12.96 0.71 5.06
CA GLU A 39 13.58 1.40 3.93
C GLU A 39 13.40 2.92 3.99
N LEU A 40 12.21 3.41 4.31
CA LEU A 40 11.94 4.84 4.47
C LEU A 40 12.71 5.44 5.66
N GLU A 41 12.81 4.72 6.78
CA GLU A 41 13.63 5.14 7.93
C GLU A 41 15.12 5.23 7.55
N ARG A 42 15.64 4.28 6.77
CA ARG A 42 17.02 4.34 6.24
C ARG A 42 17.27 5.58 5.37
N ARG A 43 16.25 6.05 4.66
CA ARG A 43 16.27 7.27 3.84
C ARG A 43 16.04 8.56 4.64
N GLY A 44 15.78 8.45 5.95
CA GLY A 44 15.67 9.59 6.86
C GLY A 44 14.26 10.14 7.05
N TYR A 45 13.22 9.40 6.63
CA TYR A 45 11.83 9.73 6.94
C TYR A 45 11.44 9.31 8.37
N ASP A 46 10.44 9.98 8.94
CA ASP A 46 9.83 9.59 10.21
C ASP A 46 8.65 8.65 9.90
N VAL A 47 8.70 7.39 10.36
CA VAL A 47 7.72 6.36 10.01
C VAL A 47 6.86 5.99 11.20
N GLU A 48 5.54 5.99 11.00
CA GLU A 48 4.56 5.49 11.94
C GLU A 48 3.77 4.35 11.28
N TYR A 49 3.28 3.40 12.08
CA TYR A 49 2.52 2.25 11.58
C TYR A 49 1.13 2.21 12.17
N THR A 50 0.13 1.80 11.38
CA THR A 50 -1.20 1.45 11.95
C THR A 50 -1.12 0.16 12.75
N ARG A 51 -0.30 -0.80 12.30
CA ARG A 51 0.02 -2.04 13.02
C ARG A 51 1.40 -2.56 12.62
N THR A 52 2.10 -3.16 13.58
CA THR A 52 3.36 -3.91 13.38
C THR A 52 3.22 -5.40 13.74
N THR A 53 1.99 -5.83 14.09
CA THR A 53 1.66 -7.20 14.45
C THR A 53 0.33 -7.60 13.79
N ASP A 54 -0.06 -8.87 13.91
CA ASP A 54 -1.32 -9.39 13.38
C ASP A 54 -2.51 -9.01 14.28
N VAL A 55 -2.92 -7.75 14.18
CA VAL A 55 -4.07 -7.19 14.92
C VAL A 55 -5.03 -6.53 13.95
N TYR A 56 -6.32 -6.56 14.29
CA TYR A 56 -7.36 -5.92 13.50
C TYR A 56 -7.63 -4.49 13.97
N ASP A 57 -7.63 -3.55 13.03
CA ASP A 57 -8.25 -2.24 13.19
C ASP A 57 -9.18 -1.96 12.00
N SER A 58 -10.35 -1.38 12.29
CA SER A 58 -11.27 -0.98 11.22
C SER A 58 -10.62 0.09 10.31
N PRO A 59 -10.98 0.18 9.01
CA PRO A 59 -10.46 1.23 8.13
C PRO A 59 -10.65 2.65 8.65
N ALA A 60 -11.74 2.89 9.38
CA ALA A 60 -11.99 4.17 10.05
C ALA A 60 -11.02 4.43 11.20
N ARG A 61 -10.68 3.41 11.99
CA ARG A 61 -9.72 3.52 13.09
C ARG A 61 -8.31 3.76 12.56
N LYS A 62 -7.92 3.08 11.48
CA LYS A 62 -6.64 3.29 10.79
C LYS A 62 -6.46 4.74 10.32
N ALA A 63 -7.47 5.31 9.65
CA ALA A 63 -7.46 6.73 9.29
C ALA A 63 -7.39 7.66 10.52
N GLN A 64 -8.11 7.32 11.59
CA GLN A 64 -8.06 8.08 12.84
C GLN A 64 -6.67 8.07 13.47
N ILE A 65 -5.96 6.93 13.48
CA ILE A 65 -4.59 6.83 13.98
C ILE A 65 -3.68 7.79 13.20
N GLY A 66 -3.76 7.80 11.86
CA GLY A 66 -3.02 8.76 11.02
C GLY A 66 -3.28 10.22 11.42
N ASN A 67 -4.56 10.58 11.60
CA ASN A 67 -4.95 11.92 12.02
C ASN A 67 -4.43 12.28 13.43
N GLU A 68 -4.52 11.35 14.38
CA GLU A 68 -4.06 11.52 15.77
C GLU A 68 -2.53 11.71 15.85
N ARG A 69 -1.78 11.07 14.95
CA ARG A 69 -0.31 11.16 14.88
C ARG A 69 0.20 12.39 14.14
N GLY A 70 -0.67 13.10 13.43
CA GLY A 70 -0.31 14.27 12.62
C GLY A 70 0.76 13.93 11.58
N VAL A 71 0.60 12.80 10.88
CA VAL A 71 1.47 12.43 9.76
C VAL A 71 1.21 13.32 8.55
N ASP A 72 2.24 13.51 7.72
CA ASP A 72 2.18 14.31 6.50
C ASP A 72 1.63 13.51 5.31
N TYR A 73 1.83 12.19 5.29
CA TYR A 73 1.37 11.29 4.22
C TYR A 73 0.88 9.94 4.79
N PHE A 74 -0.03 9.28 4.06
CA PHE A 74 -0.58 7.98 4.44
C PHE A 74 -0.52 7.00 3.25
N ILE A 75 0.16 5.87 3.44
CA ILE A 75 0.30 4.81 2.43
C ILE A 75 -0.31 3.53 2.99
N SER A 76 -1.43 3.09 2.42
CA SER A 76 -2.07 1.81 2.74
C SER A 76 -1.63 0.74 1.75
N LEU A 77 -1.14 -0.39 2.25
CA LEU A 77 -0.66 -1.50 1.43
C LEU A 77 -1.68 -2.64 1.44
N HIS A 78 -2.02 -3.10 0.24
CA HIS A 78 -3.00 -4.14 -0.03
C HIS A 78 -2.52 -5.08 -1.15
N ARG A 79 -3.23 -6.20 -1.30
CA ARG A 79 -3.15 -7.09 -2.46
C ARG A 79 -4.54 -7.17 -3.08
N ASN A 80 -4.62 -7.01 -4.40
CA ASN A 80 -5.89 -7.09 -5.09
C ASN A 80 -6.38 -8.54 -5.18
N SER A 81 -7.63 -8.72 -5.61
CA SER A 81 -8.15 -10.02 -5.99
C SER A 81 -9.14 -9.91 -7.14
N SER A 82 -9.19 -10.95 -7.95
CA SER A 82 -10.12 -11.08 -9.07
C SER A 82 -11.22 -12.10 -8.75
N PRO A 83 -12.39 -12.09 -9.44
CA PRO A 83 -13.44 -13.07 -9.21
C PRO A 83 -13.00 -14.52 -9.47
N GLU A 84 -12.17 -14.74 -10.49
CA GLU A 84 -11.63 -16.04 -10.87
C GLU A 84 -10.10 -16.02 -10.78
N PRO A 85 -9.44 -17.07 -10.28
CA PRO A 85 -7.97 -17.16 -10.26
C PRO A 85 -7.35 -16.87 -11.62
N ASN A 86 -6.25 -16.11 -11.60
CA ASN A 86 -5.51 -15.68 -12.78
C ASN A 86 -6.34 -14.83 -13.79
N GLY A 87 -7.50 -14.29 -13.39
CA GLY A 87 -8.36 -13.49 -14.27
C GLY A 87 -7.86 -12.06 -14.50
N TYR A 88 -7.23 -11.46 -13.50
CA TYR A 88 -6.57 -10.15 -13.58
C TYR A 88 -5.17 -10.20 -12.95
N ASN A 89 -4.33 -9.25 -13.33
CA ASN A 89 -2.96 -9.11 -12.84
C ASN A 89 -2.49 -7.66 -13.01
N GLY A 90 -1.52 -7.24 -12.20
CA GLY A 90 -0.92 -5.92 -12.21
C GLY A 90 -1.15 -5.13 -10.92
N VAL A 91 -0.47 -3.99 -10.86
CA VAL A 91 -0.52 -3.05 -9.74
C VAL A 91 -1.52 -1.93 -10.02
N GLN A 92 -2.17 -1.47 -8.96
CA GLN A 92 -3.14 -0.38 -9.01
C GLN A 92 -2.97 0.47 -7.76
N THR A 93 -3.12 1.79 -7.88
CA THR A 93 -3.20 2.64 -6.70
C THR A 93 -4.54 3.36 -6.66
N LEU A 94 -5.16 3.41 -5.49
CA LEU A 94 -6.47 3.99 -5.26
C LEU A 94 -6.31 5.30 -4.48
N VAL A 95 -7.03 6.32 -4.91
CA VAL A 95 -7.03 7.66 -4.28
C VAL A 95 -8.45 8.12 -4.01
N TYR A 96 -8.64 9.08 -3.10
CA TYR A 96 -9.97 9.67 -2.88
C TYR A 96 -10.49 10.37 -4.15
N ASP A 97 -9.64 11.16 -4.79
CA ASP A 97 -9.84 11.85 -6.07
C ASP A 97 -8.47 12.04 -6.77
N LYS A 98 -8.48 12.20 -8.09
CA LYS A 98 -7.28 12.38 -8.93
C LYS A 98 -6.79 13.82 -8.90
N SER A 99 -6.41 14.29 -7.71
CA SER A 99 -5.94 15.66 -7.50
C SER A 99 -4.75 15.74 -6.55
N GLY A 100 -3.89 16.74 -6.76
CA GLY A 100 -2.78 17.08 -5.88
C GLY A 100 -1.74 15.97 -5.70
N ILE A 101 -0.91 16.12 -4.66
CA ILE A 101 0.29 15.31 -4.44
C ILE A 101 0.01 13.81 -4.22
N LYS A 102 -1.15 13.43 -3.67
CA LYS A 102 -1.54 12.01 -3.55
C LYS A 102 -1.73 11.32 -4.90
N TYR A 103 -2.19 12.07 -5.91
CA TYR A 103 -2.38 11.53 -7.25
C TYR A 103 -1.02 11.34 -7.94
N GLU A 104 -0.12 12.30 -7.79
CA GLU A 104 1.26 12.21 -8.26
C GLU A 104 2.01 11.04 -7.59
N LEU A 105 1.95 10.94 -6.26
CA LEU A 105 2.50 9.81 -5.50
C LEU A 105 1.97 8.47 -6.01
N ALA A 106 0.65 8.36 -6.24
CA ALA A 106 0.03 7.16 -6.76
C ALA A 106 0.53 6.79 -8.17
N GLN A 107 0.77 7.78 -9.03
CA GLN A 107 1.33 7.55 -10.36
C GLN A 107 2.78 7.09 -10.28
N ASN A 108 3.60 7.74 -9.43
CA ASN A 108 5.01 7.39 -9.26
C ASN A 108 5.16 5.97 -8.68
N ILE A 109 4.36 5.60 -7.67
CA ILE A 109 4.33 4.24 -7.13
C ILE A 109 4.03 3.22 -8.23
N ASN A 110 2.98 3.44 -9.01
CA ASN A 110 2.63 2.53 -10.10
C ASN A 110 3.76 2.42 -11.15
N ASN A 111 4.42 3.53 -11.48
CA ASN A 111 5.52 3.57 -12.46
C ASN A 111 6.76 2.81 -11.95
N GLU A 112 7.12 2.96 -10.67
CA GLU A 112 8.26 2.23 -10.09
C GLU A 112 7.98 0.72 -10.02
N LEU A 113 6.76 0.34 -9.62
CA LEU A 113 6.35 -1.07 -9.60
C LEU A 113 6.28 -1.69 -11.02
N GLU A 114 5.90 -0.92 -12.04
CA GLU A 114 5.91 -1.38 -13.43
C GLU A 114 7.32 -1.74 -13.92
N LYS A 115 8.36 -1.02 -13.47
CA LYS A 115 9.77 -1.36 -13.80
C LYS A 115 10.19 -2.72 -13.26
N LEU A 116 9.52 -3.23 -12.23
CA LEU A 116 9.74 -4.57 -11.66
C LEU A 116 9.01 -5.69 -12.42
N GLY A 117 8.28 -5.35 -13.49
CA GLY A 117 7.59 -6.29 -14.37
C GLY A 117 6.10 -6.45 -14.11
N PHE A 118 5.53 -5.72 -13.15
CA PHE A 118 4.08 -5.68 -12.96
C PHE A 118 3.41 -4.91 -14.10
N ARG A 119 2.19 -5.33 -14.46
CA ARG A 119 1.34 -4.53 -15.34
C ARG A 119 0.80 -3.32 -14.59
N ASN A 120 0.88 -2.12 -15.16
CA ASN A 120 0.27 -0.92 -14.59
C ASN A 120 -1.22 -0.80 -14.95
N ILE A 121 -2.12 -0.96 -13.97
CA ILE A 121 -3.59 -0.84 -14.15
C ILE A 121 -4.04 0.63 -14.07
N ASN A 122 -3.12 1.56 -13.78
CA ASN A 122 -3.33 2.98 -13.52
C ASN A 122 -3.90 3.27 -12.12
N VAL A 123 -4.12 4.55 -11.85
CA VAL A 123 -4.72 5.05 -10.62
C VAL A 123 -6.25 5.14 -10.76
N GLU A 124 -6.98 4.75 -9.72
CA GLU A 124 -8.46 4.79 -9.67
C GLU A 124 -8.98 5.65 -8.51
N GLU A 125 -10.08 6.38 -8.75
CA GLU A 125 -10.79 7.11 -7.69
C GLU A 125 -11.70 6.18 -6.91
N ARG A 126 -11.55 6.16 -5.58
CA ARG A 126 -12.34 5.34 -4.67
C ARG A 126 -12.79 6.16 -3.46
N PRO A 127 -13.61 7.22 -3.66
CA PRO A 127 -14.02 8.13 -2.59
C PRO A 127 -14.86 7.46 -1.48
N GLY A 128 -15.37 6.25 -1.72
CA GLY A 128 -16.10 5.45 -0.73
C GLY A 128 -15.22 4.75 0.30
N LEU A 129 -13.91 4.58 0.03
CA LEU A 129 -13.01 3.87 0.95
C LEU A 129 -12.78 4.70 2.20
N ALA A 130 -13.15 4.14 3.36
CA ALA A 130 -13.11 4.87 4.62
C ALA A 130 -11.69 5.31 5.00
N VAL A 131 -10.66 4.52 4.66
CA VAL A 131 -9.27 4.89 4.92
C VAL A 131 -8.87 6.15 4.14
N LEU A 132 -9.20 6.24 2.85
CA LEU A 132 -8.89 7.40 1.99
C LEU A 132 -9.78 8.61 2.28
N ARG A 133 -11.05 8.39 2.61
CA ARG A 133 -12.03 9.46 2.84
C ARG A 133 -11.86 10.14 4.20
N ARG A 134 -11.35 9.42 5.21
CA ARG A 134 -11.31 9.91 6.62
C ARG A 134 -9.92 10.37 7.07
N THR A 135 -8.88 10.13 6.29
CA THR A 135 -7.56 10.74 6.48
C THR A 135 -7.62 12.24 6.19
N GLN A 136 -6.88 13.03 6.96
CA GLN A 136 -6.78 14.49 6.79
C GLN A 136 -5.54 14.91 5.99
N MET A 137 -4.64 13.97 5.71
CA MET A 137 -3.44 14.13 4.90
C MET A 137 -3.61 13.47 3.52
N PRO A 138 -2.74 13.78 2.53
CA PRO A 138 -2.65 13.02 1.29
C PRO A 138 -2.50 11.51 1.55
N ALA A 139 -3.42 10.73 0.99
CA ALA A 139 -3.49 9.29 1.21
C ALA A 139 -3.62 8.50 -0.09
N VAL A 140 -2.90 7.38 -0.16
CA VAL A 140 -2.94 6.40 -1.25
C VAL A 140 -3.18 5.00 -0.68
N LEU A 141 -3.87 4.15 -1.43
CA LEU A 141 -3.96 2.71 -1.17
C LEU A 141 -3.38 1.97 -2.35
N VAL A 142 -2.27 1.27 -2.14
CA VAL A 142 -1.51 0.55 -3.16
C VAL A 142 -1.94 -0.91 -3.15
N GLU A 143 -2.54 -1.35 -4.26
CA GLU A 143 -2.80 -2.75 -4.57
C GLU A 143 -1.55 -3.31 -5.25
N THR A 144 -0.70 -3.99 -4.47
CA THR A 144 0.64 -4.42 -4.87
C THR A 144 0.65 -5.70 -5.71
N GLY A 145 -0.31 -5.86 -6.63
CA GLY A 145 -0.54 -7.09 -7.39
C GLY A 145 -1.76 -7.88 -6.91
N PHE A 146 -2.23 -8.82 -7.72
CA PHE A 146 -3.39 -9.69 -7.41
C PHE A 146 -2.93 -10.94 -6.65
N ILE A 147 -3.44 -11.15 -5.44
CA ILE A 147 -3.07 -12.31 -4.61
C ILE A 147 -3.49 -13.64 -5.23
N ASN A 148 -4.54 -13.63 -6.05
CA ASN A 148 -5.03 -14.81 -6.75
C ASN A 148 -4.52 -14.90 -8.21
N ASN A 149 -3.36 -14.30 -8.47
CA ASN A 149 -2.65 -14.43 -9.74
C ASN A 149 -1.23 -14.98 -9.50
N ASP A 150 -0.89 -16.07 -10.18
CA ASP A 150 0.36 -16.79 -9.97
C ASP A 150 1.58 -15.96 -10.41
N TYR A 151 1.44 -15.16 -11.47
CA TYR A 151 2.53 -14.31 -11.96
C TYR A 151 2.78 -13.11 -11.05
N ASP A 152 1.74 -12.45 -10.55
CA ASP A 152 1.89 -11.35 -9.58
C ASP A 152 2.42 -11.86 -8.23
N ASN A 153 2.07 -13.09 -7.82
CA ASN A 153 2.66 -13.74 -6.65
C ASN A 153 4.16 -14.02 -6.88
N TYR A 154 4.52 -14.57 -8.04
CA TYR A 154 5.92 -14.76 -8.41
C TYR A 154 6.71 -13.45 -8.37
N LEU A 155 6.21 -12.38 -9.00
CA LEU A 155 6.87 -11.08 -8.97
C LEU A 155 6.97 -10.51 -7.57
N TYR A 156 5.93 -10.66 -6.75
CA TYR A 156 5.94 -10.18 -5.37
C TYR A 156 7.01 -10.87 -4.53
N ASP A 157 7.11 -12.19 -4.63
CA ASP A 157 8.09 -12.95 -3.85
C ASP A 157 9.52 -12.74 -4.38
N TYR A 158 9.69 -12.73 -5.71
CA TYR A 158 10.99 -12.56 -6.36
C TYR A 158 11.56 -11.14 -6.15
N ASN A 159 10.70 -10.12 -6.16
CA ASN A 159 11.10 -8.71 -6.03
C ASN A 159 10.78 -8.11 -4.67
N PHE A 160 10.53 -8.88 -3.61
CA PHE A 160 9.98 -8.37 -2.35
C PHE A 160 10.69 -7.11 -1.79
N GLU A 161 12.02 -7.17 -1.64
CA GLU A 161 12.82 -6.01 -1.18
C GLU A 161 12.82 -4.86 -2.21
N ALA A 162 12.82 -5.20 -3.50
CA ALA A 162 12.78 -4.20 -4.57
C ALA A 162 11.41 -3.51 -4.65
N ILE A 163 10.31 -4.16 -4.24
CA ILE A 163 8.98 -3.54 -4.14
C ILE A 163 8.97 -2.50 -3.02
N ALA A 164 9.53 -2.81 -1.85
CA ALA A 164 9.70 -1.84 -0.77
C ALA A 164 10.56 -0.65 -1.24
N SER A 165 11.71 -0.92 -1.87
CA SER A 165 12.57 0.12 -2.44
C SER A 165 11.86 0.96 -3.50
N ALA A 166 11.11 0.35 -4.41
CA ALA A 166 10.38 1.04 -5.47
C ALA A 166 9.30 1.99 -4.93
N ILE A 167 8.58 1.58 -3.89
CA ILE A 167 7.60 2.46 -3.23
C ILE A 167 8.34 3.61 -2.50
N ALA A 168 9.49 3.34 -1.88
CA ALA A 168 10.31 4.38 -1.25
C ALA A 168 10.92 5.36 -2.28
N ASP A 169 11.34 4.88 -3.45
CA ASP A 169 11.81 5.70 -4.58
C ASP A 169 10.70 6.64 -5.05
N ALA A 170 9.48 6.13 -5.19
CA ALA A 170 8.32 6.96 -5.55
C ALA A 170 7.97 8.00 -4.48
N VAL A 171 8.17 7.69 -3.19
CA VAL A 171 8.05 8.67 -2.10
C VAL A 171 9.10 9.76 -2.27
N GLU A 172 10.37 9.42 -2.41
CA GLU A 172 11.48 10.37 -2.55
C GLU A 172 11.38 11.24 -3.81
N GLU A 173 10.84 10.71 -4.90
CA GLU A 173 10.55 11.50 -6.11
C GLU A 173 9.43 12.53 -5.88
N THR A 174 8.50 12.25 -4.97
CA THR A 174 7.29 13.05 -4.80
C THR A 174 7.36 14.07 -3.67
N ILE A 175 8.02 13.75 -2.53
CA ILE A 175 7.92 14.52 -1.27
C ILE A 175 9.24 15.07 -0.74
#